data_AF-K2D783-F1
#
_entry.id   AF-K2D783-F1
#
_cell.length_a   1.000
_cell.length_b   1.000
_cell.length_c   1.000
_cell.angle_alpha   90.00
_cell.angle_beta   90.00
_cell.angle_gamma   90.00
#
_symmetry.space_group_name_H-M   'P 1'
#
loop_
_entity.id
_entity.type
_entity.pdbx_description
1 polymer ?
#
loop_
_entity_poly.entity_id
_entity_poly.type
_entity_poly.pdbx_seq_one_letter_code
_entity_poly.pdbx_strand_id
1 'polypeptide(L)'
;MRDRIKSLRKDLTASEEDKADAADLLRESEREISRLQRELHDFSNQRGQLQKTLKNLEQQSEELGGTLRQQQAQLEKLVYKQYLRGTPDSLQLLLNGDDPNQLARDLHYLSAIALTRTELMGKINTTLHKKKALAANTKERSAELTEVEAEQQKRHAELQKQREARKLLYTQVSKKVNNQRKEIGSLQQNEKRMTRLIDRLSKILAEQAAQAA
;
A
#
# COMPACT_ATOMS: atom_id res chain seq x y z
N MET A 1 18.37 -44.27 -43.18
CA MET A 1 17.24 -43.42 -43.64
C MET A 1 16.17 -43.26 -42.56
N ARG A 2 15.62 -44.36 -42.00
CA ARG A 2 14.62 -44.30 -40.90
C ARG A 2 15.11 -43.60 -39.63
N ASP A 3 16.38 -43.76 -39.26
CA ASP A 3 16.94 -43.15 -38.04
C ASP A 3 16.99 -41.62 -38.10
N ARG A 4 17.17 -41.06 -39.30
CA ARG A 4 17.24 -39.61 -39.53
C ARG A 4 15.87 -38.94 -39.46
N ILE A 5 14.82 -39.64 -39.87
CA ILE A 5 13.41 -39.20 -39.69
C ILE A 5 13.00 -39.32 -38.22
N LYS A 6 13.51 -40.32 -37.51
CA LYS A 6 13.25 -40.51 -36.08
C LYS A 6 13.90 -39.42 -35.23
N SER A 7 15.14 -39.02 -35.54
CA SER A 7 15.80 -37.89 -34.86
C SER A 7 15.05 -36.59 -35.10
N LEU A 8 14.68 -36.30 -36.36
CA LEU A 8 13.89 -35.13 -36.74
C LEU A 8 12.59 -34.97 -35.95
N ARG A 9 11.82 -36.06 -35.79
CA ARG A 9 10.58 -36.03 -35.01
C ARG A 9 10.83 -35.80 -33.52
N LYS A 10 11.91 -36.38 -32.97
CA LYS A 10 12.31 -36.21 -31.58
C LYS A 10 12.74 -34.76 -31.27
N ASP A 11 13.47 -34.14 -32.20
CA ASP A 11 13.92 -32.76 -32.06
C ASP A 11 12.74 -31.77 -32.15
N LEU A 12 11.74 -32.08 -33.00
CA LEU A 12 10.51 -31.29 -33.09
C LEU A 12 9.68 -31.36 -31.79
N THR A 13 9.49 -32.55 -31.23
CA THR A 13 8.73 -32.71 -29.97
C THR A 13 9.43 -32.02 -28.80
N ALA A 14 10.76 -32.13 -28.70
CA ALA A 14 11.53 -31.43 -27.68
C ALA A 14 11.41 -29.89 -27.82
N SER A 15 11.36 -29.38 -29.06
CA SER A 15 11.16 -27.96 -29.32
C SER A 15 9.77 -27.45 -28.94
N GLU A 16 8.74 -28.30 -29.02
CA GLU A 16 7.37 -27.95 -28.62
C GLU A 16 7.21 -27.95 -27.09
N GLU A 17 7.77 -28.94 -26.41
CA GLU A 17 7.82 -29.04 -24.94
C GLU A 17 8.54 -27.83 -24.33
N ASP A 18 9.72 -27.49 -24.85
CA ASP A 18 10.49 -26.31 -24.45
C ASP A 18 9.73 -24.98 -24.58
N LYS A 19 8.83 -24.87 -25.57
CA LYS A 19 8.00 -23.68 -25.78
C LYS A 19 6.83 -23.63 -24.81
N ALA A 20 6.23 -24.78 -24.49
CA ALA A 20 5.16 -24.88 -23.51
C ALA A 20 5.68 -24.46 -22.12
N ASP A 21 6.80 -25.03 -21.68
CA ASP A 21 7.42 -24.70 -20.39
C ASP A 21 7.78 -23.21 -20.29
N ALA A 22 8.35 -22.66 -21.36
CA ALA A 22 8.68 -21.24 -21.43
C ALA A 22 7.45 -20.32 -21.35
N ALA A 23 6.35 -20.72 -21.99
CA ALA A 23 5.09 -19.96 -21.93
C ALA A 23 4.47 -20.01 -20.54
N ASP A 24 4.54 -21.17 -19.86
CA ASP A 24 4.03 -21.33 -18.51
C ASP A 24 4.83 -20.51 -17.50
N LEU A 25 6.16 -20.52 -17.56
CA LEU A 25 7.02 -19.69 -16.70
C LEU A 25 6.77 -18.18 -16.90
N LEU A 26 6.60 -17.74 -18.16
CA LEU A 26 6.27 -16.34 -18.44
C LEU A 26 4.89 -15.95 -17.89
N ARG A 27 3.92 -16.86 -17.98
CA ARG A 27 2.56 -16.66 -17.47
C ARG A 27 2.53 -16.59 -15.95
N GLU A 28 3.29 -17.44 -15.27
CA GLU A 28 3.45 -17.39 -13.82
C GLU A 28 4.07 -16.07 -13.37
N SER A 29 5.16 -15.66 -14.00
CA SER A 29 5.80 -14.36 -13.72
C SER A 29 4.84 -13.18 -13.93
N GLU A 30 4.00 -13.21 -14.97
CA GLU A 30 3.02 -12.16 -15.24
C GLU A 30 1.87 -12.12 -14.23
N ARG A 31 1.42 -13.30 -13.74
CA ARG A 31 0.47 -13.39 -12.63
C ARG A 31 1.05 -12.78 -11.36
N GLU A 32 2.30 -13.08 -11.06
CA GLU A 32 3.02 -12.54 -9.91
C GLU A 32 3.20 -11.03 -9.97
N ILE A 33 3.63 -10.50 -11.12
CA ILE A 33 3.70 -9.05 -11.37
C ILE A 33 2.33 -8.40 -11.17
N SER A 34 1.27 -9.00 -11.71
CA SER A 34 -0.09 -8.48 -11.59
C SER A 34 -0.58 -8.48 -10.14
N ARG A 35 -0.23 -9.53 -9.36
CA ARG A 35 -0.52 -9.59 -7.92
C ARG A 35 0.18 -8.46 -7.16
N LEU A 36 1.49 -8.31 -7.36
CA LEU A 36 2.28 -7.26 -6.70
C LEU A 36 1.79 -5.85 -7.06
N GLN A 37 1.37 -5.63 -8.31
CA GLN A 37 0.79 -4.35 -8.72
C GLN A 37 -0.54 -4.05 -8.02
N ARG A 38 -1.40 -5.05 -7.83
CA ARG A 38 -2.64 -4.89 -7.06
C ARG A 38 -2.34 -4.59 -5.59
N GLU A 39 -1.44 -5.34 -4.96
CA GLU A 39 -1.02 -5.07 -3.58
C GLU A 39 -0.46 -3.65 -3.41
N LEU A 40 0.39 -3.19 -4.34
CA LEU A 40 0.91 -1.82 -4.33
C LEU A 40 -0.19 -0.75 -4.49
N HIS A 41 -1.22 -1.04 -5.28
CA HIS A 41 -2.37 -0.15 -5.41
C HIS A 41 -3.16 -0.07 -4.09
N ASP A 42 -3.38 -1.21 -3.44
CA ASP A 42 -4.06 -1.30 -2.16
C ASP A 42 -3.28 -0.55 -1.06
N PHE A 43 -1.96 -0.74 -0.98
CA PHE A 43 -1.10 0.03 -0.07
C PHE A 43 -1.14 1.53 -0.35
N SER A 44 -1.17 1.94 -1.63
CA SER A 44 -1.31 3.37 -1.98
C SER A 44 -2.66 3.94 -1.51
N ASN A 45 -3.74 3.16 -1.62
CA ASN A 45 -5.07 3.55 -1.14
C ASN A 45 -5.10 3.66 0.39
N GLN A 46 -4.56 2.66 1.09
CA GLN A 46 -4.44 2.66 2.55
C GLN A 46 -3.62 3.86 3.04
N ARG A 47 -2.46 4.12 2.42
CA ARG A 47 -1.61 5.29 2.71
C ARG A 47 -2.39 6.59 2.55
N GLY A 48 -3.13 6.74 1.46
CA GLY A 48 -3.96 7.91 1.20
C GLY A 48 -5.09 8.11 2.22
N GLN A 49 -5.69 7.02 2.71
CA GLN A 49 -6.68 7.07 3.79
C GLN A 49 -6.05 7.47 5.12
N LEU A 50 -4.90 6.88 5.48
CA LEU A 50 -4.17 7.21 6.71
C LEU A 50 -3.73 8.67 6.74
N GLN A 51 -3.22 9.21 5.63
CA GLN A 51 -2.85 10.62 5.51
C GLN A 51 -4.06 11.55 5.68
N LYS A 52 -5.22 11.20 5.11
CA LYS A 52 -6.47 11.96 5.32
C LYS A 52 -6.90 11.93 6.79
N THR A 53 -6.83 10.76 7.43
CA THR A 53 -7.14 10.60 8.85
C THR A 53 -6.21 11.45 9.71
N LEU A 54 -4.90 11.38 9.50
CA LEU A 54 -3.91 12.19 10.23
C LEU A 54 -4.18 13.70 10.08
N LYS A 55 -4.50 14.16 8.87
CA LYS A 55 -4.87 15.56 8.64
C LYS A 55 -6.13 15.98 9.42
N ASN A 56 -7.13 15.10 9.49
CA ASN A 56 -8.33 15.35 10.29
C ASN A 56 -8.01 15.41 11.79
N LEU A 57 -7.18 14.48 12.28
CA LEU A 57 -6.73 14.48 13.68
C LEU A 57 -5.95 15.77 14.02
N GLU A 58 -5.13 16.27 13.10
CA GLU A 58 -4.43 17.55 13.24
C GLU A 58 -5.41 18.73 13.37
N GLN A 59 -6.41 18.81 12.50
CA GLN A 59 -7.46 19.84 12.58
C GLN A 59 -8.22 19.80 13.91
N GLN A 60 -8.62 18.60 14.36
CA GLN A 60 -9.26 18.44 15.68
C GLN A 60 -8.35 18.90 16.83
N SER A 61 -7.04 18.69 16.70
CA SER A 61 -6.05 19.08 17.71
C SER A 61 -5.93 20.60 17.82
N GLU A 62 -5.94 21.29 16.67
CA GLU A 62 -5.94 22.75 16.59
C GLU A 62 -7.22 23.35 17.19
N GLU A 63 -8.39 22.82 16.84
CA GLU A 63 -9.69 23.25 17.38
C GLU A 63 -9.77 23.09 18.90
N LEU A 64 -9.38 21.92 19.41
CA LEU A 64 -9.29 21.68 20.85
C LEU A 64 -8.23 22.57 21.51
N GLY A 65 -7.14 22.89 20.81
CA GLY A 65 -6.14 23.85 21.25
C GLY A 65 -6.70 25.26 21.42
N GLY A 66 -7.48 25.74 20.44
CA GLY A 66 -8.18 27.03 20.51
C GLY A 66 -9.19 27.06 21.66
N THR A 67 -9.98 25.99 21.81
CA THR A 67 -10.97 25.84 22.89
C THR A 67 -10.29 25.90 24.26
N LEU A 68 -9.18 25.16 24.43
CA LEU A 68 -8.44 25.15 25.69
C LEU A 68 -7.87 26.53 26.03
N ARG A 69 -7.32 27.27 25.05
CA ARG A 69 -6.82 28.64 25.26
C ARG A 69 -7.93 29.58 25.71
N GLN A 70 -9.12 29.49 25.10
CA GLN A 70 -10.27 30.29 25.52
C GLN A 70 -10.70 29.96 26.95
N GLN A 71 -10.77 28.67 27.30
CA GLN A 71 -11.10 28.22 28.65
C GLN A 71 -10.06 28.68 29.68
N GLN A 72 -8.77 28.61 29.36
CA GLN A 72 -7.68 29.11 30.20
C GLN A 72 -7.76 30.62 30.41
N ALA A 73 -8.02 31.40 29.36
CA ALA A 73 -8.19 32.85 29.48
C ALA A 73 -9.40 33.25 30.33
N GLN A 74 -10.50 32.47 30.27
CA GLN A 74 -11.65 32.66 31.15
C GLN A 74 -11.29 32.36 32.61
N LEU A 75 -10.58 31.27 32.85
CA LEU A 75 -10.10 30.90 34.19
C LEU A 75 -9.16 31.96 34.77
N GLU A 76 -8.19 32.42 33.98
CA GLU A 76 -7.22 33.44 34.37
C GLU A 76 -7.93 34.73 34.82
N LYS A 77 -8.91 35.20 34.04
CA LYS A 77 -9.73 36.37 34.42
C LYS A 77 -10.47 36.15 35.74
N LEU A 78 -11.00 34.96 36.00
CA LEU A 78 -11.71 34.63 37.24
C LEU A 78 -10.75 34.60 38.44
N VAL A 79 -9.55 34.03 38.28
CA VAL A 79 -8.52 33.97 39.33
C VAL A 79 -7.97 35.37 39.62
N TYR A 80 -7.68 36.16 38.58
CA TYR A 80 -7.19 37.53 38.71
C TYR A 80 -8.18 38.43 39.46
N LYS A 81 -9.48 38.36 39.12
CA LYS A 81 -10.52 39.10 39.84
C LYS A 81 -10.65 38.66 41.30
N GLN A 82 -10.50 37.38 41.60
CA GLN A 82 -10.49 36.89 42.99
C GLN A 82 -9.27 37.43 43.76
N TYR A 83 -8.10 37.44 43.13
CA TYR A 83 -6.89 37.98 43.74
C TYR A 83 -7.04 39.46 44.10
N LEU A 84 -7.54 40.28 43.16
CA LEU A 84 -7.74 41.73 43.39
C LEU A 84 -8.77 42.05 44.48
N ARG A 85 -9.81 41.22 44.63
CA ARG A 85 -10.87 41.44 45.62
C ARG A 85 -10.47 40.98 47.03
N GLY A 86 -9.33 40.29 47.16
CA GLY A 86 -9.00 39.49 48.34
C GLY A 86 -9.96 38.30 48.47
N THR A 87 -9.68 37.38 49.40
CA THR A 87 -10.72 36.47 49.89
C THR A 87 -11.63 37.28 50.81
N PRO A 88 -12.87 37.64 50.41
CA PRO A 88 -13.81 38.16 51.39
C PRO A 88 -14.03 37.01 52.36
N ASP A 89 -13.72 37.22 53.63
CA ASP A 89 -14.05 36.23 54.64
C ASP A 89 -15.58 36.22 54.73
N SER A 90 -16.22 35.31 54.00
CA SER A 90 -17.67 35.17 53.97
C SER A 90 -18.22 34.94 55.38
N LEU A 91 -17.38 34.41 56.28
CA LEU A 91 -17.63 34.36 57.71
C LEU A 91 -17.61 35.76 58.37
N GLN A 92 -16.69 36.67 58.05
CA GLN A 92 -16.75 38.06 58.55
C GLN A 92 -18.01 38.79 58.08
N LEU A 93 -18.43 38.62 56.82
CA LEU A 93 -19.68 39.21 56.31
C LEU A 93 -20.91 38.67 57.03
N LEU A 94 -20.93 37.37 57.35
CA LEU A 94 -21.99 36.75 58.16
C LEU A 94 -22.01 37.25 59.61
N LEU A 95 -20.84 37.60 60.18
CA LEU A 95 -20.68 37.97 61.59
C LEU A 95 -20.79 39.48 61.84
N ASN A 96 -20.69 40.33 60.83
CA ASN A 96 -20.72 41.80 60.97
C ASN A 96 -22.13 42.41 61.09
N GLY A 97 -23.20 41.63 60.89
CA GLY A 97 -24.58 42.09 61.14
C GLY A 97 -25.22 42.94 60.03
N ASP A 98 -24.82 42.76 58.76
CA ASP A 98 -25.40 43.45 57.60
C ASP A 98 -26.86 43.05 57.29
N ASP A 99 -27.53 43.82 56.41
CA ASP A 99 -28.91 43.58 55.93
C ASP A 99 -29.10 42.11 55.47
N PRO A 100 -29.98 41.32 56.14
CA PRO A 100 -30.20 39.90 55.83
C PRO A 100 -30.59 39.64 54.37
N ASN A 101 -31.32 40.56 53.75
CA ASN A 101 -31.72 40.42 52.35
C ASN A 101 -30.53 40.60 51.40
N GLN A 102 -29.63 41.52 51.73
CA GLN A 102 -28.41 41.73 50.96
C GLN A 102 -27.46 40.54 51.08
N LEU A 103 -27.28 40.02 52.30
CA LEU A 103 -26.48 38.84 52.57
C LEU A 103 -26.97 37.60 51.81
N ALA A 104 -28.29 37.35 51.79
CA ALA A 104 -28.87 36.22 51.06
C ALA A 104 -28.59 36.31 49.54
N ARG A 105 -28.67 37.52 48.96
CA ARG A 105 -28.33 37.76 47.55
C ARG A 105 -26.85 37.52 47.28
N ASP A 106 -25.97 38.02 48.14
CA ASP A 106 -24.52 37.87 47.96
C ASP A 106 -24.08 36.40 48.07
N LEU A 107 -24.63 35.65 49.03
CA LEU A 107 -24.40 34.20 49.13
C LEU A 107 -24.89 33.44 47.90
N HIS A 108 -26.07 33.79 47.38
CA HIS A 108 -26.60 33.21 46.15
C HIS A 108 -25.64 33.46 44.97
N TYR A 109 -25.18 34.69 44.77
CA TYR A 109 -24.23 35.00 43.70
C TYR A 109 -22.88 34.29 43.87
N LEU A 110 -22.35 34.21 45.09
CA LEU A 110 -21.12 33.47 45.37
C LEU A 110 -21.27 31.98 45.04
N SER A 111 -22.40 31.37 45.39
CA SER A 111 -22.70 29.97 45.03
C SER A 111 -22.76 29.76 43.51
N ALA A 112 -23.42 30.67 42.78
CA ALA A 112 -23.52 30.60 41.32
C ALA A 112 -22.14 30.76 40.65
N ILE A 113 -21.28 31.63 41.18
CA ILE A 113 -19.90 31.79 40.71
C ILE A 113 -19.07 30.53 41.00
N ALA A 114 -19.21 29.93 42.19
CA ALA A 114 -18.53 28.68 42.52
C ALA A 114 -18.96 27.55 41.57
N LEU A 115 -20.25 27.41 41.30
CA LEU A 115 -20.79 26.41 40.37
C LEU A 115 -20.21 26.58 38.96
N THR A 116 -20.31 27.78 38.38
CA THR A 116 -19.78 28.06 37.04
C THR A 116 -18.27 27.84 36.94
N ARG A 117 -17.50 28.08 38.01
CA ARG A 117 -16.08 27.75 38.07
C ARG A 117 -15.84 26.23 38.04
N THR A 118 -16.60 25.46 38.82
CA THR A 118 -16.48 23.99 38.80
C THR A 118 -16.83 23.42 37.42
N GLU A 119 -17.85 23.95 36.77
CA GLU A 119 -18.21 23.59 35.39
C GLU A 119 -17.09 23.92 34.39
N LEU A 120 -16.46 25.09 34.50
CA LEU A 120 -15.32 25.46 33.67
C LEU A 120 -14.13 24.52 33.87
N MET A 121 -13.82 24.13 35.11
CA MET A 121 -12.77 23.14 35.39
C MET A 121 -13.11 21.78 34.79
N GLY A 122 -14.37 21.34 34.90
CA GLY A 122 -14.85 20.13 34.24
C GLY A 122 -14.65 20.19 32.72
N LYS A 123 -15.00 21.32 32.09
CA LYS A 123 -14.80 21.54 30.65
C LYS A 123 -13.32 21.52 30.27
N ILE A 124 -12.43 22.13 31.05
CA ILE A 124 -10.97 22.08 30.80
C ILE A 124 -10.45 20.64 30.89
N ASN A 125 -10.82 19.91 31.95
CA ASN A 125 -10.39 18.52 32.13
C ASN A 125 -10.86 17.64 30.97
N THR A 126 -12.11 17.78 30.53
CA THR A 126 -12.62 17.04 29.36
C THR A 126 -11.88 17.41 28.07
N THR A 127 -11.56 18.69 27.83
CA THR A 127 -10.73 19.12 26.70
C THR A 127 -9.34 18.47 26.75
N LEU A 128 -8.69 18.44 27.92
CA LEU A 128 -7.37 17.84 28.10
C LEU A 128 -7.39 16.32 27.85
N HIS A 129 -8.40 15.62 28.37
CA HIS A 129 -8.59 14.20 28.11
C HIS A 129 -8.75 13.91 26.61
N LYS A 130 -9.58 14.70 25.90
CA LYS A 130 -9.74 14.58 24.45
C LYS A 130 -8.43 14.82 23.71
N LYS A 131 -7.66 15.85 24.06
CA LYS A 131 -6.34 16.11 23.45
C LYS A 131 -5.35 14.96 23.68
N LYS A 132 -5.34 14.37 24.89
CA LYS A 132 -4.47 13.22 25.19
C LYS A 132 -4.85 11.99 24.36
N ALA A 133 -6.16 11.69 24.25
CA ALA A 133 -6.65 10.60 23.41
C ALA A 133 -6.33 10.82 21.93
N LEU A 134 -6.50 12.05 21.45
CA LEU A 134 -6.18 12.43 20.08
C LEU A 134 -4.68 12.30 19.77
N ALA A 135 -3.81 12.69 20.69
CA ALA A 135 -2.36 12.52 20.55
C ALA A 135 -1.97 11.03 20.49
N ALA A 136 -2.59 10.17 21.31
CA ALA A 136 -2.36 8.74 21.26
C ALA A 136 -2.80 8.13 19.92
N ASN A 137 -4.00 8.50 19.43
CA ASN A 137 -4.52 8.06 18.13
C ASN A 137 -3.62 8.53 16.98
N THR A 138 -3.18 9.79 17.01
CA THR A 138 -2.26 10.35 15.99
C THR A 138 -0.95 9.57 15.95
N LYS A 139 -0.39 9.22 17.12
CA LYS A 139 0.83 8.42 17.22
C LYS A 139 0.63 7.01 16.62
N GLU A 140 -0.49 6.37 16.94
CA GLU A 140 -0.85 5.05 16.41
C GLU A 140 -0.98 5.08 14.87
N ARG A 141 -1.76 6.03 14.33
CA ARG A 141 -1.95 6.17 12.87
C ARG A 141 -0.68 6.57 12.14
N SER A 142 0.20 7.34 12.78
CA SER A 142 1.52 7.66 12.23
C SER A 142 2.42 6.43 12.17
N ALA A 143 2.38 5.55 13.17
CA ALA A 143 3.13 4.30 13.15
C ALA A 143 2.62 3.36 12.06
N GLU A 144 1.29 3.20 11.94
CA GLU A 144 0.64 2.44 10.87
C GLU A 144 1.04 2.98 9.48
N LEU A 145 1.07 4.31 9.30
CA LEU A 145 1.52 4.92 8.05
C LEU A 145 2.96 4.54 7.72
N THR A 146 3.87 4.58 8.70
CA THR A 146 5.27 4.20 8.46
C THR A 146 5.45 2.73 8.12
N GLU A 147 4.62 1.85 8.69
CA GLU A 147 4.61 0.43 8.37
C GLU A 147 4.12 0.18 6.93
N VAL A 148 3.00 0.80 6.55
CA VAL A 148 2.47 0.73 5.18
C VAL A 148 3.48 1.24 4.16
N GLU A 149 4.19 2.35 4.45
CA GLU A 149 5.23 2.88 3.57
C GLU A 149 6.43 1.93 3.43
N ALA A 150 6.83 1.28 4.52
CA ALA A 150 7.90 0.28 4.49
C ALA A 150 7.50 -0.97 3.70
N GLU A 151 6.27 -1.46 3.85
CA GLU A 151 5.74 -2.57 3.06
C GLU A 151 5.63 -2.21 1.58
N GLN A 152 5.16 -1.01 1.26
CA GLN A 152 5.07 -0.51 -0.11
C GLN A 152 6.45 -0.49 -0.78
N GLN A 153 7.50 -0.03 -0.08
CA GLN A 153 8.87 -0.04 -0.60
C GLN A 153 9.38 -1.47 -0.86
N LYS A 154 9.12 -2.41 0.05
CA LYS A 154 9.48 -3.82 -0.13
C LYS A 154 8.80 -4.43 -1.37
N ARG A 155 7.49 -4.22 -1.52
CA ARG A 155 6.73 -4.71 -2.69
C ARG A 155 7.17 -4.06 -4.00
N HIS A 156 7.54 -2.78 -3.97
CA HIS A 156 8.12 -2.12 -5.14
C HIS A 156 9.44 -2.77 -5.57
N ALA A 157 10.34 -3.04 -4.62
CA ALA A 157 11.61 -3.71 -4.91
C ALA A 157 11.38 -5.14 -5.45
N GLU A 158 10.44 -5.88 -4.88
CA GLU A 158 10.03 -7.20 -5.36
C GLU A 158 9.47 -7.15 -6.78
N LEU A 159 8.60 -6.19 -7.08
CA LEU A 159 8.04 -5.97 -8.41
C LEU A 159 9.13 -5.69 -9.45
N GLN A 160 10.14 -4.88 -9.11
CA GLN A 160 11.24 -4.61 -10.04
C GLN A 160 12.07 -5.87 -10.32
N LYS A 161 12.41 -6.65 -9.29
CA LYS A 161 13.10 -7.93 -9.45
C LYS A 161 12.31 -8.89 -10.34
N GLN A 162 10.99 -8.99 -10.15
CA GLN A 162 10.13 -9.83 -10.99
C GLN A 162 10.09 -9.36 -12.44
N ARG A 163 10.03 -8.03 -12.68
CA ARG A 163 10.08 -7.47 -14.04
C ARG A 163 11.41 -7.74 -14.74
N GLU A 164 12.52 -7.63 -14.02
CA GLU A 164 13.85 -7.96 -14.54
C GLU A 164 13.98 -9.45 -14.85
N ALA A 165 13.55 -10.32 -13.94
CA ALA A 165 13.53 -11.77 -14.15
C ALA A 165 12.70 -12.15 -15.38
N ARG A 166 11.49 -11.57 -15.52
CA ARG A 166 10.64 -11.75 -16.71
C ARG A 166 11.33 -11.32 -18.00
N LYS A 167 12.00 -10.16 -17.98
CA LYS A 167 12.73 -9.65 -19.15
C LYS A 167 13.85 -10.61 -19.55
N LEU A 168 14.62 -11.11 -18.60
CA LEU A 168 15.68 -12.08 -18.84
C LEU A 168 15.10 -13.38 -19.42
N LEU A 169 14.07 -13.95 -18.78
CA LEU A 169 13.38 -15.14 -19.26
C LEU A 169 12.87 -14.96 -20.69
N TYR A 170 12.18 -13.84 -20.97
CA TYR A 170 11.69 -13.52 -22.31
C TYR A 170 12.82 -13.50 -23.34
N THR A 171 13.97 -12.88 -23.03
CA THR A 171 15.11 -12.85 -23.96
C THR A 171 15.72 -14.24 -24.19
N GLN A 172 15.79 -15.09 -23.16
CA GLN A 172 16.28 -16.46 -23.26
C GLN A 172 15.35 -17.32 -24.13
N VAL A 173 14.04 -17.26 -23.86
CA VAL A 173 13.01 -17.95 -24.63
C VAL A 173 13.01 -17.49 -26.08
N SER A 174 13.07 -16.17 -26.33
CA SER A 174 13.12 -15.62 -27.69
C SER A 174 14.34 -16.12 -28.47
N LYS A 175 15.53 -16.15 -27.84
CA LYS A 175 16.75 -16.72 -28.44
C LYS A 175 16.58 -18.21 -28.76
N LYS A 176 16.05 -18.99 -27.81
CA LYS A 176 15.81 -20.44 -27.99
C LYS A 176 14.85 -20.72 -29.14
N VAL A 177 13.72 -19.99 -29.20
CA VAL A 177 12.73 -20.09 -30.28
C VAL A 177 13.32 -19.70 -31.63
N ASN A 178 14.14 -18.65 -31.70
CA ASN A 178 14.79 -18.25 -32.94
C ASN A 178 15.79 -19.30 -33.44
N ASN A 179 16.56 -19.91 -32.53
CA ASN A 179 17.48 -20.99 -32.88
C ASN A 179 16.73 -22.23 -33.38
N GLN A 180 15.67 -22.63 -32.67
CA GLN A 180 14.80 -23.75 -33.08
C GLN A 180 14.15 -23.49 -34.45
N ARG A 181 13.68 -22.26 -34.73
CA ARG A 181 13.15 -21.90 -36.06
C ARG A 181 14.18 -22.04 -37.18
N LYS A 182 15.43 -21.61 -36.95
CA LYS A 182 16.52 -21.77 -37.92
C LYS A 182 16.83 -23.24 -38.17
N GLU A 183 16.88 -24.05 -37.11
CA GLU A 183 17.12 -25.48 -37.18
C GLU A 183 16.02 -26.18 -37.98
N ILE A 184 14.75 -25.99 -37.62
CA ILE A 184 13.59 -26.50 -38.37
C ILE A 184 13.65 -26.10 -39.85
N GLY A 185 13.98 -24.85 -40.15
CA GLY A 185 14.14 -24.37 -41.53
C GLY A 185 15.25 -25.13 -42.29
N SER A 186 16.40 -25.39 -41.65
CA SER A 186 17.48 -26.17 -42.25
C SER A 186 17.06 -27.63 -42.48
N LEU A 187 16.31 -28.20 -41.53
CA LEU A 187 15.83 -29.57 -41.59
C LEU A 187 14.82 -29.75 -42.73
N GLN A 188 13.87 -28.82 -42.89
CA GLN A 188 12.93 -28.80 -44.02
C GLN A 188 13.64 -28.65 -45.38
N GLN A 189 14.71 -27.85 -45.46
CA GLN A 189 15.50 -27.74 -46.69
C GLN A 189 16.25 -29.04 -47.01
N ASN A 190 16.81 -29.69 -45.99
CA ASN A 190 17.50 -30.97 -46.14
C ASN A 190 16.54 -32.08 -46.58
N GLU A 191 15.33 -32.13 -46.00
CA GLU A 191 14.27 -33.05 -46.42
C GLU A 191 13.94 -32.87 -47.91
N LYS A 192 13.66 -31.64 -48.35
CA LYS A 192 13.39 -31.33 -49.77
C LYS A 192 14.53 -31.76 -50.70
N ARG A 193 15.79 -31.56 -50.30
CA ARG A 193 16.96 -32.00 -51.07
C ARG A 193 17.05 -33.51 -51.16
N MET A 194 16.75 -34.20 -50.07
CA MET A 194 16.84 -35.67 -50.01
C MET A 194 15.74 -36.33 -50.83
N THR A 195 14.51 -35.82 -50.81
CA THR A 195 13.41 -36.30 -51.67
C THR A 195 13.77 -36.18 -53.15
N ARG A 196 14.32 -35.03 -53.58
CA ARG A 196 14.78 -34.83 -54.97
C ARG A 196 15.89 -35.79 -55.40
N LEU A 197 16.80 -36.12 -54.48
CA LEU A 197 17.88 -37.08 -54.73
C LEU A 197 17.31 -38.49 -54.92
N ILE A 198 16.36 -38.88 -54.08
CA ILE A 198 15.66 -40.17 -54.20
C ILE A 198 14.92 -40.24 -55.55
N ASP A 199 14.19 -39.19 -55.94
CA ASP A 199 13.47 -39.13 -57.22
C ASP A 199 14.42 -39.19 -58.44
N ARG A 200 15.61 -38.61 -58.34
CA ARG A 200 16.62 -38.73 -59.41
C ARG A 200 17.20 -40.14 -59.50
N LEU A 201 17.53 -40.74 -58.36
CA LEU A 201 18.07 -42.10 -58.33
C LEU A 201 17.06 -43.12 -58.84
N SER A 202 15.79 -43.00 -58.46
CA SER A 202 14.73 -43.88 -58.96
C SER A 202 14.53 -43.74 -60.47
N LYS A 203 14.62 -42.52 -61.03
CA LYS A 203 14.61 -42.32 -62.49
C LYS A 203 15.81 -42.98 -63.19
N ILE A 204 17.03 -42.77 -62.69
CA ILE A 204 18.24 -43.37 -63.29
C ILE A 204 18.16 -44.90 -63.25
N LEU A 205 17.70 -45.48 -62.13
CA LEU A 205 17.52 -46.93 -62.00
C LEU A 205 16.45 -47.47 -62.97
N ALA A 206 15.36 -46.74 -63.17
CA ALA A 206 14.32 -47.11 -64.13
C ALA A 206 14.82 -47.03 -65.58
N GLU A 207 15.61 -46.01 -65.93
CA GLU A 207 16.24 -45.87 -67.25
C GLU A 207 17.27 -47.00 -67.51
N GLN A 208 18.07 -47.37 -66.51
CA GLN A 208 19.00 -48.50 -66.61
C GLN A 208 18.28 -49.84 -66.75
N ALA A 209 17.18 -50.05 -66.01
CA ALA A 209 16.37 -51.27 -66.12
C ALA A 209 15.68 -51.38 -67.50
N ALA A 210 15.27 -50.25 -68.10
CA ALA A 210 14.69 -50.22 -69.43
C ALA A 210 15.70 -50.41 -70.57
N GLN A 211 16.99 -50.16 -70.32
CA GLN A 211 18.09 -50.42 -71.28
C GLN A 211 18.66 -51.85 -71.17
N ALA A 212 18.41 -52.54 -70.05
CA ALA A 212 18.85 -53.91 -69.80
C ALA A 212 17.76 -54.96 -70.12
N ALA A 213 16.57 -54.52 -70.54
CA ALA A 213 15.45 -55.35 -71.01
C ALA A 213 15.34 -55.26 -72.54
#